data_AF-A0A9P4TD53-F1
#
_entry.id   AF-A0A9P4TD53-F1
#
_cell.length_a   1.000
_cell.length_b   1.000
_cell.length_c   1.000
_cell.angle_alpha   90.00
_cell.angle_beta   90.00
_cell.angle_gamma   90.00
#
_symmetry.space_group_name_H-M   'P 1'
#
loop_
_entity.id
_entity.type
_entity.pdbx_description
1 polymer ?
#
loop_
_entity_poly.entity_id
_entity_poly.type
_entity_poly.pdbx_seq_one_letter_code
_entity_poly.pdbx_strand_id
1 'polypeptide(L)'
;MSTPTKTYTSISHTLLTTHAASLTPSPPPSLKPTTPSLTASISSLLLHPCVETTLHLLNADLSSAHFLVRHMQSPPAVEGMLLHGILHRIEGDMDNARAWVGDVGDACEGWVPKKGPKGPQGGEKGEQGEQGERLEEDVLRKVGMTAEGEEEGMEAGLLRWVYGGSAQEARARALGLVDAVEAWRKRKGGEAERERLDAQAREELGRVLQWCEAKFGTREWSDASSAWVKNSEEIQSISDGMVSGGKGRRDF
;
A
#
# COMPACT_ATOMS: atom_id res chain seq x y z
N MET A 1 -16.28 21.06 27.89
CA MET A 1 -14.84 21.26 27.64
C MET A 1 -14.53 20.61 26.31
N SER A 2 -14.10 21.37 25.30
CA SER A 2 -13.73 20.79 24.00
C SER A 2 -12.44 19.99 24.18
N THR A 3 -12.46 18.71 23.82
CA THR A 3 -11.22 17.94 23.67
C THR A 3 -10.29 18.66 22.69
N PRO A 4 -8.99 18.79 22.98
CA PRO A 4 -8.04 19.40 22.05
C PRO A 4 -8.08 18.63 20.72
N THR A 5 -8.27 19.35 19.61
CA THR A 5 -8.19 18.77 18.27
C THR A 5 -6.77 18.25 18.05
N LYS A 6 -6.63 16.95 17.77
CA LYS A 6 -5.33 16.36 17.46
C LYS A 6 -4.86 16.85 16.09
N THR A 7 -3.62 17.31 16.01
CA THR A 7 -3.01 17.74 14.74
C THR A 7 -2.39 16.55 14.00
N TYR A 8 -2.18 16.71 12.70
CA TYR A 8 -1.43 15.76 11.89
C TYR A 8 -0.07 15.38 12.52
N THR A 9 0.74 16.38 12.92
CA THR A 9 2.07 16.15 13.51
C THR A 9 1.99 15.36 14.81
N SER A 10 0.99 15.62 15.66
CA SER A 10 0.83 14.88 16.91
C SER A 10 0.40 13.44 16.66
N ILE A 11 -0.50 13.20 15.69
CA ILE A 11 -0.96 11.85 15.33
C ILE A 11 0.17 11.05 14.69
N SER A 12 0.80 11.57 13.64
CA SER A 12 1.91 10.89 12.93
C SER A 12 3.06 10.55 13.88
N HIS A 13 3.49 11.50 14.72
CA HIS A 13 4.53 11.25 15.71
C HIS A 13 4.14 10.13 16.68
N THR A 14 2.91 10.15 17.23
CA THR A 14 2.42 9.11 18.13
C THR A 14 2.43 7.74 17.45
N LEU A 15 1.88 7.66 16.24
CA LEU A 15 1.76 6.43 15.46
C LEU A 15 3.12 5.83 15.07
N LEU A 16 4.14 6.65 14.82
CA LEU A 16 5.46 6.19 14.42
C LEU A 16 6.38 5.84 15.59
N THR A 17 6.24 6.51 16.74
CA THR A 17 7.25 6.43 17.82
C THR A 17 6.78 5.64 19.04
N THR A 18 5.52 5.81 19.45
CA THR A 18 5.02 5.27 20.72
C THR A 18 3.90 4.27 20.55
N HIS A 19 3.30 4.19 19.36
CA HIS A 19 2.19 3.28 19.11
C HIS A 19 2.66 1.86 18.80
N ALA A 20 2.16 0.88 19.55
CA ALA A 20 2.56 -0.53 19.46
C ALA A 20 1.56 -1.37 18.66
N ALA A 21 1.01 -0.82 17.56
CA ALA A 21 0.15 -1.60 16.67
C ALA A 21 0.94 -2.76 16.04
N SER A 22 0.41 -3.98 16.09
CA SER A 22 0.96 -5.13 15.36
C SER A 22 0.73 -4.91 13.87
N LEU A 23 1.80 -4.98 13.07
CA LEU A 23 1.77 -4.86 11.61
C LEU A 23 2.09 -6.20 10.92
N THR A 24 2.26 -7.24 11.73
CA THR A 24 2.28 -8.63 11.33
C THR A 24 0.89 -9.27 11.54
N PRO A 25 0.49 -10.22 10.68
CA PRO A 25 -0.79 -10.90 10.80
C PRO A 25 -0.95 -11.67 12.10
N SER A 26 -2.12 -11.50 12.74
CA SER A 26 -2.60 -12.41 13.79
C SER A 26 -3.78 -13.21 13.26
N PRO A 27 -3.86 -14.54 13.49
CA PRO A 27 -5.07 -15.31 13.18
C PRO A 27 -6.05 -15.32 14.39
N PRO A 28 -7.33 -14.91 14.22
CA PRO A 28 -7.92 -14.26 13.04
C PRO A 28 -7.49 -12.79 12.92
N PRO A 29 -7.47 -12.21 11.71
CA PRO A 29 -7.07 -10.82 11.50
C PRO A 29 -8.00 -9.89 12.28
N SER A 30 -7.40 -9.00 13.08
CA SER A 30 -8.17 -7.95 13.74
C SER A 30 -8.48 -6.86 12.74
N LEU A 31 -9.75 -6.74 12.36
CA LEU A 31 -10.24 -5.59 11.59
C LEU A 31 -10.38 -4.32 12.44
N LYS A 32 -10.16 -4.43 13.76
CA LYS A 32 -10.33 -3.32 14.70
C LYS A 32 -9.03 -2.54 14.84
N PRO A 33 -9.10 -1.19 14.83
CA PRO A 33 -7.96 -0.34 15.11
C PRO A 33 -7.41 -0.59 16.51
N THR A 34 -6.09 -0.48 16.65
CA THR A 34 -5.39 -0.57 17.93
C THR A 34 -5.83 0.55 18.88
N THR A 35 -6.08 1.75 18.35
CA THR A 35 -6.67 2.85 19.10
C THR A 35 -7.89 3.41 18.35
N PRO A 36 -9.12 2.96 18.68
CA PRO A 36 -10.34 3.37 17.98
C PRO A 36 -10.60 4.88 18.02
N SER A 37 -10.18 5.57 19.09
CA SER A 37 -10.34 7.03 19.20
C SER A 37 -9.50 7.82 18.20
N LEU A 38 -8.47 7.20 17.59
CA LEU A 38 -7.68 7.82 16.54
C LEU A 38 -8.37 7.76 15.18
N THR A 39 -9.25 6.80 14.91
CA THR A 39 -9.92 6.66 13.60
C THR A 39 -10.64 7.95 13.18
N ALA A 40 -11.55 8.46 14.03
CA ALA A 40 -12.25 9.72 13.74
C ALA A 40 -11.31 10.93 13.71
N SER A 41 -10.24 10.90 14.52
CA SER A 41 -9.25 11.99 14.54
C SER A 41 -8.47 12.04 13.23
N ILE A 42 -8.06 10.89 12.69
CA ILE A 42 -7.34 10.76 11.41
C ILE A 42 -8.21 11.29 10.27
N SER A 43 -9.45 10.79 10.13
CA SER A 43 -10.33 11.22 9.03
C SER A 43 -10.75 12.69 9.13
N SER A 44 -10.80 13.27 10.33
CA SER A 44 -11.09 14.70 10.50
C SER A 44 -9.97 15.64 10.01
N LEU A 45 -8.78 15.10 9.71
CA LEU A 45 -7.68 15.88 9.15
C LEU A 45 -7.87 16.17 7.65
N LEU A 46 -8.77 15.44 6.97
CA LEU A 46 -9.10 15.61 5.56
C LEU A 46 -7.85 15.65 4.67
N LEU A 47 -6.94 14.69 4.86
CA LEU A 47 -5.65 14.65 4.17
C LEU A 47 -5.81 14.04 2.77
N HIS A 48 -4.74 14.09 1.97
CA HIS A 48 -4.68 13.27 0.76
C HIS A 48 -4.93 11.79 1.11
N PRO A 49 -5.73 11.03 0.34
CA PRO A 49 -6.12 9.66 0.68
C PRO A 49 -4.95 8.71 0.97
N CYS A 50 -3.80 8.86 0.31
CA CYS A 50 -2.61 8.06 0.61
C CYS A 50 -2.01 8.38 1.99
N VAL A 51 -1.99 9.65 2.39
CA VAL A 51 -1.51 10.06 3.73
C VAL A 51 -2.47 9.52 4.79
N GLU A 52 -3.78 9.69 4.59
CA GLU A 52 -4.81 9.19 5.51
C GLU A 52 -4.74 7.66 5.66
N THR A 53 -4.64 6.93 4.54
CA THR A 53 -4.48 5.47 4.51
C THR A 53 -3.26 5.03 5.33
N THR A 54 -2.13 5.71 5.16
CA THR A 54 -0.89 5.36 5.88
C THR A 54 -1.05 5.51 7.39
N LEU A 55 -1.75 6.57 7.86
CA LEU A 55 -2.07 6.75 9.27
C LEU A 55 -3.02 5.67 9.80
N HIS A 56 -4.01 5.26 9.01
CA HIS A 56 -4.90 4.14 9.37
C HIS A 56 -4.14 2.82 9.48
N LEU A 57 -3.24 2.50 8.53
CA LEU A 57 -2.40 1.30 8.60
C LEU A 57 -1.49 1.30 9.83
N LEU A 58 -0.86 2.44 10.15
CA LEU A 58 -0.06 2.58 11.38
C LEU A 58 -0.89 2.38 12.67
N ASN A 59 -2.21 2.59 12.61
CA ASN A 59 -3.15 2.30 13.70
C ASN A 59 -3.76 0.88 13.63
N ALA A 60 -3.37 0.05 12.66
CA ALA A 60 -4.03 -1.21 12.30
C ALA A 60 -5.54 -1.06 12.03
N ASP A 61 -5.97 0.10 11.53
CA ASP A 61 -7.35 0.38 11.14
C ASP A 61 -7.61 -0.10 9.70
N LEU A 62 -7.65 -1.42 9.52
CA LEU A 62 -7.70 -2.03 8.19
C LEU A 62 -8.99 -1.71 7.43
N SER A 63 -10.11 -1.51 8.14
CA SER A 63 -11.40 -1.17 7.52
C SER A 63 -11.33 0.19 6.80
N SER A 64 -10.82 1.22 7.50
CA SER A 64 -10.66 2.56 6.92
C SER A 64 -9.61 2.56 5.80
N ALA A 65 -8.49 1.85 5.99
CA ALA A 65 -7.45 1.72 4.96
C ALA A 65 -7.99 1.05 3.69
N HIS A 66 -8.71 -0.07 3.82
CA HIS A 66 -9.30 -0.79 2.69
C HIS A 66 -10.33 0.06 1.93
N PHE A 67 -11.12 0.87 2.65
CA PHE A 67 -12.07 1.80 2.03
C PHE A 67 -11.39 2.85 1.16
N LEU A 68 -10.19 3.32 1.53
CA LEU A 68 -9.46 4.34 0.78
C LEU A 68 -8.72 3.74 -0.41
N VAL A 69 -7.92 2.69 -0.22
CA VAL A 69 -7.06 2.13 -1.28
C VAL A 69 -7.84 1.52 -2.44
N ARG A 70 -9.10 1.12 -2.22
CA ARG A 70 -9.96 0.59 -3.31
C ARG A 70 -10.31 1.62 -4.40
N HIS A 71 -9.97 2.88 -4.21
CA HIS A 71 -10.13 3.95 -5.21
C HIS A 71 -8.79 4.37 -5.84
N MET A 72 -7.69 3.66 -5.52
CA MET A 72 -6.32 3.97 -5.95
C MET A 72 -5.61 2.69 -6.42
N GLN A 73 -6.24 1.98 -7.36
CA GLN A 73 -5.91 0.59 -7.73
C GLN A 73 -5.05 0.45 -9.00
N SER A 74 -4.63 1.55 -9.62
CA SER A 74 -3.83 1.51 -10.85
C SER A 74 -2.95 2.75 -10.99
N PRO A 75 -1.94 2.73 -11.87
CA PRO A 75 -1.21 3.93 -12.23
C PRO A 75 -2.18 5.06 -12.66
N PRO A 76 -1.85 6.32 -12.35
CA PRO A 76 -0.61 6.78 -11.70
C PRO A 76 -0.55 6.62 -10.17
N ALA A 77 -1.56 6.05 -9.51
CA ALA A 77 -1.68 6.00 -8.04
C ALA A 77 -0.83 4.88 -7.39
N VAL A 78 0.46 4.83 -7.69
CA VAL A 78 1.39 3.80 -7.21
C VAL A 78 1.54 3.75 -5.70
N GLU A 79 1.35 4.88 -5.00
CA GLU A 79 1.31 4.93 -3.54
C GLU A 79 0.12 4.15 -2.97
N GLY A 80 -1.06 4.35 -3.56
CA GLY A 80 -2.26 3.61 -3.19
C GLY A 80 -2.12 2.12 -3.47
N MET A 81 -1.51 1.76 -4.60
CA MET A 81 -1.20 0.37 -4.94
C MET A 81 -0.23 -0.28 -3.94
N LEU A 82 0.84 0.42 -3.55
CA LEU A 82 1.79 -0.09 -2.55
C LEU A 82 1.13 -0.26 -1.18
N LEU A 83 0.34 0.73 -0.76
CA LEU A 83 -0.44 0.68 0.48
C LEU A 83 -1.44 -0.49 0.49
N HIS A 84 -2.00 -0.84 -0.66
CA HIS A 84 -2.85 -2.02 -0.82
C HIS A 84 -2.07 -3.33 -0.60
N GLY A 85 -0.86 -3.42 -1.17
CA GLY A 85 0.02 -4.56 -0.93
C GLY A 85 0.42 -4.70 0.56
N ILE A 86 0.73 -3.58 1.22
CA ILE A 86 1.03 -3.54 2.65
C ILE A 86 -0.19 -3.97 3.48
N LEU A 87 -1.39 -3.48 3.13
CA LEU A 87 -2.64 -3.86 3.78
C LEU A 87 -2.86 -5.37 3.75
N HIS A 88 -2.77 -5.99 2.58
CA HIS A 88 -2.95 -7.44 2.45
C HIS A 88 -1.86 -8.24 3.18
N ARG A 89 -0.62 -7.73 3.23
CA ARG A 89 0.43 -8.34 4.05
C ARG A 89 0.06 -8.33 5.53
N ILE A 90 -0.55 -7.24 6.05
CA ILE A 90 -1.02 -7.17 7.45
C ILE A 90 -2.21 -8.11 7.68
N GLU A 91 -3.10 -8.28 6.71
CA GLU A 91 -4.24 -9.22 6.77
C GLU A 91 -3.81 -10.69 6.73
N GLY A 92 -2.63 -10.98 6.18
CA GLY A 92 -2.12 -12.34 6.01
C GLY A 92 -2.35 -12.93 4.62
N ASP A 93 -2.80 -12.12 3.66
CA ASP A 93 -2.95 -12.49 2.25
C ASP A 93 -1.67 -12.16 1.47
N MET A 94 -0.73 -13.10 1.53
CA MET A 94 0.61 -12.92 0.98
C MET A 94 0.62 -12.97 -0.56
N ASP A 95 -0.34 -13.66 -1.16
CA ASP A 95 -0.41 -13.77 -2.62
C ASP A 95 -0.90 -12.45 -3.24
N ASN A 96 -1.93 -11.83 -2.66
CA ASN A 96 -2.33 -10.48 -3.07
C ASN A 96 -1.26 -9.44 -2.72
N ALA A 97 -0.61 -9.54 -1.57
CA ALA A 97 0.49 -8.64 -1.21
C ALA A 97 1.62 -8.64 -2.27
N ARG A 98 2.05 -9.84 -2.72
CA ARG A 98 3.06 -9.96 -3.79
C ARG A 98 2.59 -9.41 -5.12
N ALA A 99 1.34 -9.66 -5.49
CA ALA A 99 0.77 -9.17 -6.75
C ALA A 99 0.82 -7.63 -6.79
N TRP A 100 0.31 -6.95 -5.76
CA TRP A 100 0.32 -5.49 -5.68
C TRP A 100 1.73 -4.91 -5.66
N VAL A 101 2.66 -5.49 -4.88
CA VAL A 101 4.07 -5.04 -4.87
C VAL A 101 4.73 -5.25 -6.23
N GLY A 102 4.41 -6.35 -6.91
CA GLY A 102 4.86 -6.63 -8.26
C GLY A 102 4.37 -5.60 -9.27
N ASP A 103 3.09 -5.24 -9.21
CA ASP A 103 2.45 -4.23 -10.06
C ASP A 103 3.05 -2.84 -9.85
N VAL A 104 3.36 -2.46 -8.60
CA VAL A 104 4.09 -1.22 -8.30
C VAL A 104 5.50 -1.26 -8.90
N GLY A 105 6.19 -2.41 -8.83
CA GLY A 105 7.49 -2.60 -9.47
C GLY A 105 7.43 -2.39 -10.97
N ASP A 106 6.46 -3.02 -11.64
CA ASP A 106 6.25 -2.86 -13.07
C ASP A 106 5.96 -1.38 -13.44
N ALA A 107 5.10 -0.69 -12.67
CA ALA A 107 4.80 0.72 -12.88
C ALA A 107 6.02 1.64 -12.66
N CYS A 108 6.83 1.38 -11.63
CA CYS A 108 8.08 2.10 -11.34
C CYS A 108 9.22 1.76 -12.33
N GLU A 109 9.04 0.77 -13.20
CA GLU A 109 9.92 0.45 -14.32
C GLU A 109 9.36 0.95 -15.66
N GLY A 110 8.19 1.62 -15.62
CA GLY A 110 7.53 2.25 -16.75
C GLY A 110 6.67 1.32 -17.59
N TRP A 111 6.25 0.19 -17.02
CA TRP A 111 5.39 -0.80 -17.67
C TRP A 111 3.97 -0.73 -17.12
N VAL A 112 2.99 -0.98 -17.98
CA VAL A 112 1.60 -1.20 -17.55
C VAL A 112 1.57 -2.48 -16.71
N PRO A 113 1.10 -2.43 -15.45
CA PRO A 113 0.98 -3.62 -14.61
C PRO A 113 0.14 -4.69 -15.28
N LYS A 114 0.66 -5.93 -15.32
CA LYS A 114 -0.03 -7.03 -15.97
C LYS A 114 -1.25 -7.42 -15.13
N LYS A 115 -2.46 -7.32 -15.69
CA LYS A 115 -3.72 -7.67 -15.02
C LYS A 115 -3.69 -9.08 -14.39
N GLY A 116 -3.29 -9.21 -13.13
CA GLY A 116 -3.49 -10.35 -12.23
C GLY A 116 -3.09 -11.76 -12.74
N PRO A 117 -3.15 -12.78 -11.86
CA PRO A 117 -3.01 -14.17 -12.31
C PRO A 117 -4.24 -14.54 -13.15
N LYS A 118 -3.98 -15.04 -14.36
CA LYS A 118 -5.00 -15.63 -15.24
C LYS A 118 -5.83 -16.65 -14.44
N GLY A 119 -7.15 -16.64 -14.64
CA GLY A 119 -8.08 -17.59 -14.02
C GLY A 119 -7.74 -19.07 -14.31
N PRO A 120 -8.56 -20.02 -13.82
CA PRO A 120 -8.21 -21.44 -13.71
C PRO A 120 -8.07 -22.21 -15.05
N GLN A 121 -8.06 -21.51 -16.19
CA GLN A 121 -7.61 -22.08 -17.46
C GLN A 121 -6.19 -21.57 -17.72
N GLY A 122 -5.22 -22.37 -17.27
CA GLY A 122 -3.81 -22.18 -17.56
C GLY A 122 -3.57 -22.19 -19.07
N GLY A 123 -3.51 -21.00 -19.66
CA GLY A 123 -2.77 -20.79 -20.88
C GLY A 123 -1.28 -20.87 -20.53
N GLU A 124 -0.60 -21.80 -21.16
CA GLU A 124 0.83 -22.09 -21.03
C GLU A 124 1.68 -20.82 -20.96
N LYS A 125 2.75 -20.89 -20.17
CA LYS A 125 3.82 -19.89 -20.20
C LYS A 125 4.22 -19.67 -21.66
N GLY A 126 3.93 -18.49 -22.19
CA GLY A 126 4.52 -18.04 -23.43
C GLY A 126 6.02 -17.93 -23.22
N GLU A 127 6.75 -18.96 -23.64
CA GLU A 127 8.19 -18.92 -23.85
C GLU A 127 8.50 -18.00 -25.04
N GLN A 128 8.38 -16.69 -24.83
CA GLN A 128 9.01 -15.62 -25.61
C GLN A 128 8.53 -14.26 -25.08
N GLY A 129 9.49 -13.38 -24.81
CA GLY A 129 9.26 -12.06 -24.21
C GLY A 129 8.41 -11.13 -25.08
N GLU A 130 7.09 -11.16 -24.87
CA GLU A 130 6.25 -10.01 -25.17
C GLU A 130 6.66 -8.88 -24.23
N GLN A 131 7.33 -7.88 -24.78
CA GLN A 131 7.56 -6.61 -24.09
C GLN A 131 6.19 -6.06 -23.72
N GLY A 132 5.96 -5.83 -22.43
CA GLY A 132 4.68 -5.31 -21.94
C GLY A 132 4.37 -3.93 -22.54
N GLU A 133 3.12 -3.49 -22.43
CA GLU A 133 2.75 -2.13 -22.82
C GLU A 133 3.48 -1.11 -21.91
N ARG A 134 4.00 -0.04 -22.49
CA ARG A 134 4.66 1.06 -21.75
C ARG A 134 3.61 2.03 -21.23
N LEU A 135 3.84 2.61 -20.06
CA LEU A 135 3.01 3.71 -19.55
C LEU A 135 3.18 4.96 -20.41
N GLU A 136 2.11 5.74 -20.55
CA GLU A 136 2.14 7.06 -21.19
C GLU A 136 3.09 8.01 -20.43
N GLU A 137 3.71 8.96 -21.13
CA GLU A 137 4.73 9.86 -20.57
C GLU A 137 4.20 10.70 -19.40
N ASP A 138 2.94 11.15 -19.44
CA ASP A 138 2.35 11.90 -18.35
C ASP A 138 2.12 11.04 -17.10
N VAL A 139 1.85 9.74 -17.28
CA VAL A 139 1.73 8.75 -16.21
C VAL A 139 3.11 8.45 -15.61
N LEU A 140 4.13 8.26 -16.45
CA LEU A 140 5.52 8.08 -16.02
C LEU A 140 5.98 9.21 -15.09
N ARG A 141 5.74 10.46 -15.49
CA ARG A 141 6.04 11.63 -14.67
C ARG A 141 5.29 11.61 -13.33
N LYS A 142 4.02 11.19 -13.31
CA LYS A 142 3.21 11.14 -12.08
C LYS A 142 3.63 10.00 -11.13
N VAL A 143 4.20 8.91 -11.63
CA VAL A 143 4.75 7.82 -10.79
C VAL A 143 6.17 8.13 -10.27
N GLY A 144 6.71 9.31 -10.59
CA GLY A 144 8.05 9.74 -10.18
C GLY A 144 9.16 9.11 -11.01
N MET A 145 8.92 8.87 -12.31
CA MET A 145 9.95 8.51 -13.28
C MET A 145 10.15 9.66 -14.27
N THR A 146 11.39 10.11 -14.43
CA THR A 146 11.80 10.91 -15.60
C THR A 146 12.54 10.02 -16.61
N ALA A 147 12.72 10.54 -17.83
CA ALA A 147 13.17 9.74 -18.97
C ALA A 147 14.67 9.33 -18.93
N GLU A 148 15.49 9.84 -18.00
CA GLU A 148 16.94 9.62 -17.99
C GLU A 148 17.49 9.38 -16.57
N GLY A 149 18.44 8.44 -16.43
CA GLY A 149 18.84 7.82 -15.17
C GLY A 149 19.77 8.61 -14.24
N GLU A 150 20.04 7.98 -13.07
CA GLU A 150 20.81 8.45 -11.90
C GLU A 150 20.12 9.47 -11.00
N GLU A 151 18.81 9.35 -10.82
CA GLU A 151 18.08 10.26 -9.93
C GLU A 151 18.05 9.77 -8.47
N GLU A 152 18.25 10.73 -7.56
CA GLU A 152 18.13 10.64 -6.10
C GLU A 152 16.81 11.27 -5.63
N GLY A 153 16.33 10.89 -4.45
CA GLY A 153 15.11 11.47 -3.88
C GLY A 153 13.82 10.96 -4.56
N MET A 154 12.84 11.84 -4.79
CA MET A 154 11.53 11.43 -5.33
C MET A 154 11.58 10.94 -6.78
N GLU A 155 12.51 11.51 -7.54
CA GLU A 155 12.73 11.15 -8.95
C GLU A 155 13.32 9.73 -9.09
N ALA A 156 13.77 9.14 -7.99
CA ALA A 156 14.20 7.74 -7.96
C ALA A 156 13.03 6.74 -8.08
N GLY A 157 11.78 7.18 -7.91
CA GLY A 157 10.59 6.33 -7.86
C GLY A 157 10.30 5.76 -6.46
N LEU A 158 9.02 5.48 -6.22
CA LEU A 158 8.48 5.13 -4.90
C LEU A 158 9.20 3.95 -4.22
N LEU A 159 9.42 2.84 -4.94
CA LEU A 159 10.08 1.68 -4.32
C LEU A 159 11.53 1.98 -3.94
N ARG A 160 12.28 2.72 -4.77
CA ARG A 160 13.68 3.08 -4.45
C ARG A 160 13.73 4.00 -3.24
N TRP A 161 12.77 4.91 -3.07
CA TRP A 161 12.66 5.72 -1.85
C TRP A 161 12.42 4.87 -0.60
N VAL A 162 11.43 3.96 -0.66
CA VAL A 162 11.01 3.18 0.51
C VAL A 162 12.04 2.11 0.87
N TYR A 163 12.62 1.42 -0.10
CA TYR A 163 13.46 0.24 0.15
C TYR A 163 14.94 0.42 -0.20
N GLY A 164 15.31 1.55 -0.83
CA GLY A 164 16.69 1.87 -1.22
C GLY A 164 17.23 1.01 -2.36
N GLY A 165 18.41 1.40 -2.87
CA GLY A 165 19.14 0.65 -3.90
C GLY A 165 18.66 0.89 -5.33
N SER A 166 19.01 -0.04 -6.21
CA SER A 166 18.49 -0.06 -7.59
C SER A 166 17.00 -0.41 -7.61
N ALA A 167 16.31 -0.20 -8.74
CA ALA A 167 14.89 -0.57 -8.87
C ALA A 167 14.66 -2.07 -8.60
N GLN A 168 15.57 -2.91 -9.08
CA GLN A 168 15.54 -4.36 -8.87
C GLN A 168 15.77 -4.74 -7.41
N GLU A 169 16.73 -4.10 -6.73
CA GLU A 169 17.00 -4.32 -5.31
C GLU A 169 15.84 -3.86 -4.43
N ALA A 170 15.26 -2.70 -4.73
CA ALA A 170 14.12 -2.15 -4.02
C ALA A 170 12.90 -3.08 -4.13
N ARG A 171 12.59 -3.54 -5.35
CA ARG A 171 11.54 -4.54 -5.62
C ARG A 171 11.80 -5.84 -4.87
N ALA A 172 13.03 -6.35 -4.90
CA ALA A 172 13.41 -7.57 -4.20
C ALA A 172 13.28 -7.43 -2.68
N ARG A 173 13.62 -6.28 -2.09
CA ARG A 173 13.45 -6.00 -0.65
C ARG A 173 11.98 -5.92 -0.26
N ALA A 174 11.15 -5.26 -1.08
CA ALA A 174 9.71 -5.17 -0.86
C ALA A 174 9.05 -6.57 -0.83
N LEU A 175 9.34 -7.39 -1.84
CA LEU A 175 8.87 -8.78 -1.90
C LEU A 175 9.47 -9.63 -0.77
N GLY A 176 10.75 -9.41 -0.44
CA GLY A 176 11.43 -10.10 0.64
C GLY A 176 10.79 -9.87 2.01
N LEU A 177 10.22 -8.69 2.28
CA LEU A 177 9.46 -8.45 3.51
C LEU A 177 8.14 -9.24 3.54
N VAL A 178 7.44 -9.36 2.40
CA VAL A 178 6.26 -10.23 2.29
C VAL A 178 6.63 -11.69 2.58
N ASP A 179 7.71 -12.18 1.95
CA ASP A 179 8.19 -13.55 2.13
C ASP A 179 8.65 -13.82 3.58
N ALA A 180 9.30 -12.85 4.22
CA ALA A 180 9.73 -12.96 5.61
C ALA A 180 8.55 -13.09 6.57
N VAL A 181 7.49 -12.29 6.39
CA VAL A 181 6.26 -12.38 7.18
C VAL A 181 5.55 -13.71 6.94
N GLU A 182 5.46 -14.17 5.69
CA GLU A 182 4.87 -15.47 5.37
C GLU A 182 5.65 -16.62 6.02
N ALA A 183 6.98 -16.60 5.90
CA ALA A 183 7.85 -17.61 6.49
C ALA A 183 7.72 -17.63 8.01
N TRP A 184 7.66 -16.46 8.66
CA TRP A 184 7.43 -16.35 10.10
C TRP A 184 6.09 -16.98 10.49
N ARG A 185 5.02 -16.68 9.76
CA ARG A 185 3.69 -17.24 10.01
C ARG A 185 3.65 -18.76 9.83
N LYS A 186 4.19 -19.29 8.72
CA LYS A 186 4.20 -20.72 8.41
C LYS A 186 4.92 -21.56 9.47
N ARG A 187 6.03 -21.06 10.00
CA ARG A 187 6.81 -21.75 11.02
C ARG A 187 6.44 -21.41 12.46
N LYS A 188 5.43 -20.54 12.66
CA LYS A 188 5.05 -19.99 13.96
C LYS A 188 6.25 -19.38 14.68
N GLY A 189 6.94 -18.47 14.00
CA GLY A 189 8.15 -17.83 14.52
C GLY A 189 7.91 -17.12 15.85
N GLY A 190 8.97 -16.95 16.62
CA GLY A 190 8.90 -16.39 17.97
C GLY A 190 8.56 -14.90 18.01
N GLU A 191 8.29 -14.40 19.22
CA GLU A 191 7.95 -13.00 19.50
C GLU A 191 9.07 -12.03 19.10
N ALA A 192 10.33 -12.33 19.40
CA ALA A 192 11.46 -11.47 19.03
C ALA A 192 11.65 -11.33 17.50
N GLU A 193 11.15 -12.28 16.70
CA GLU A 193 11.13 -12.12 15.25
C GLU A 193 9.92 -11.30 14.80
N ARG A 194 8.75 -11.54 15.40
CA ARG A 194 7.55 -10.74 15.17
C ARG A 194 7.82 -9.25 15.40
N GLU A 195 8.46 -8.90 16.53
CA GLU A 195 8.82 -7.52 16.87
C GLU A 195 9.77 -6.89 15.84
N ARG A 196 10.72 -7.66 15.29
CA ARG A 196 11.60 -7.18 14.22
C ARG A 196 10.84 -6.92 12.92
N LEU A 197 9.92 -7.81 12.56
CA LEU A 197 9.06 -7.64 11.39
C LEU A 197 8.09 -6.45 11.56
N ASP A 198 7.52 -6.27 12.74
CA ASP A 198 6.69 -5.11 13.07
C ASP A 198 7.49 -3.80 12.99
N ALA A 199 8.73 -3.78 13.48
CA ALA A 199 9.62 -2.63 13.37
C ALA A 199 9.96 -2.30 11.91
N GLN A 200 10.26 -3.32 11.09
CA GLN A 200 10.50 -3.15 9.66
C GLN A 200 9.26 -2.64 8.92
N ALA A 201 8.07 -3.19 9.21
CA ALA A 201 6.82 -2.73 8.63
C ALA A 201 6.48 -1.28 9.05
N ARG A 202 6.81 -0.89 10.29
CA ARG A 202 6.64 0.49 10.74
C ARG A 202 7.61 1.44 10.06
N GLU A 203 8.87 1.04 9.86
CA GLU A 203 9.85 1.81 9.09
C GLU A 203 9.39 2.00 7.64
N GLU A 204 8.90 0.93 7.00
CA GLU A 204 8.33 0.96 5.65
C GLU A 204 7.17 1.96 5.55
N LEU A 205 6.17 1.87 6.43
CA LEU A 205 5.05 2.83 6.49
C LEU A 205 5.53 4.26 6.79
N GLY A 206 6.56 4.44 7.62
CA GLY A 206 7.17 5.74 7.90
C GLY A 206 7.80 6.36 6.65
N ARG A 207 8.51 5.57 5.84
CA ARG A 207 9.08 6.04 4.56
C ARG A 207 8.01 6.32 3.51
N VAL A 208 6.95 5.50 3.45
CA VAL A 208 5.79 5.76 2.60
C VAL A 208 5.09 7.06 3.03
N LEU A 209 4.96 7.31 4.35
CA LEU A 209 4.39 8.54 4.86
C LEU A 209 5.23 9.75 4.43
N GLN A 210 6.55 9.70 4.61
CA GLN A 210 7.46 10.78 4.18
C GLN A 210 7.38 11.06 2.68
N TRP A 211 7.27 10.01 1.86
CA TRP A 211 7.01 10.18 0.43
C TRP A 211 5.68 10.89 0.18
N CYS A 212 4.60 10.44 0.82
CA CYS A 212 3.29 11.06 0.64
C CYS A 212 3.28 12.52 1.14
N GLU A 213 3.97 12.83 2.24
CA GLU A 213 4.15 14.19 2.76
C GLU A 213 4.85 15.10 1.75
N ALA A 214 5.94 14.63 1.15
CA ALA A 214 6.69 15.42 0.18
C ALA A 214 5.91 15.63 -1.13
N LYS A 215 5.09 14.65 -1.54
CA LYS A 215 4.36 14.68 -2.82
C LYS A 215 3.03 15.44 -2.71
N PHE A 216 2.31 15.22 -1.62
CA PHE A 216 0.93 15.69 -1.44
C PHE A 216 0.80 16.77 -0.37
N GLY A 217 1.81 16.95 0.48
CA GLY A 217 1.73 17.81 1.65
C GLY A 217 0.89 17.22 2.78
N THR A 218 0.75 18.00 3.85
CA THR A 218 0.07 17.61 5.10
C THR A 218 -1.09 18.54 5.47
N ARG A 219 -1.48 19.41 4.53
CA ARG A 219 -2.59 20.34 4.70
C ARG A 219 -3.90 19.63 4.37
N GLU A 220 -4.98 20.24 4.84
CA GLU A 220 -6.33 19.84 4.43
C GLU A 220 -6.44 19.84 2.90
N TRP A 221 -6.98 18.75 2.39
CA TRP A 221 -7.21 18.46 0.98
C TRP A 221 -8.71 18.42 0.74
N SER A 222 -9.29 19.58 0.44
CA SER A 222 -10.75 19.76 0.33
C SER A 222 -11.38 19.08 -0.89
N ASP A 223 -10.60 18.77 -1.95
CA ASP A 223 -11.06 18.06 -3.14
C ASP A 223 -10.12 16.91 -3.53
N ALA A 224 -10.39 15.72 -3.00
CA ALA A 224 -9.62 14.51 -3.26
C ALA A 224 -9.99 13.81 -4.58
N SER A 225 -10.85 14.37 -5.43
CA SER A 225 -11.32 13.70 -6.65
C SER A 225 -10.19 13.33 -7.62
N SER A 226 -9.13 14.13 -7.66
CA SER A 226 -7.93 13.89 -8.48
C SER A 226 -7.05 12.74 -7.98
N ALA A 227 -7.19 12.33 -6.71
CA ALA A 227 -6.49 11.20 -6.14
C ALA A 227 -7.14 9.86 -6.52
N TRP A 228 -8.43 9.88 -6.87
CA TRP A 228 -9.18 8.67 -7.19
C TRP A 228 -9.03 8.32 -8.66
N VAL A 229 -8.59 7.10 -8.92
CA VAL A 229 -8.59 6.55 -10.28
C VAL A 229 -9.95 5.90 -10.50
N LYS A 230 -10.70 6.34 -11.52
CA LYS A 230 -12.00 5.75 -11.85
C LYS A 230 -11.83 4.24 -12.03
N ASN A 231 -12.48 3.48 -11.16
CA ASN A 231 -12.62 2.04 -11.32
C ASN A 231 -13.30 1.75 -12.67
N SER A 232 -12.83 0.73 -13.38
CA SER A 232 -13.62 0.20 -14.50
C SER A 232 -14.96 -0.35 -13.95
N GLU A 233 -16.01 -0.35 -14.77
CA GLU A 233 -17.34 -0.85 -14.36
C GLU A 233 -17.28 -2.27 -13.75
N GLU A 234 -16.33 -3.08 -14.22
CA GLU A 234 -16.05 -4.43 -13.75
C GLU A 234 -15.45 -4.45 -12.32
N ILE A 235 -14.52 -3.54 -11.99
CA ILE A 235 -13.96 -3.38 -10.64
C ILE A 235 -15.03 -2.81 -9.68
N GLN A 236 -15.90 -1.93 -10.18
CA GLN A 236 -16.99 -1.37 -9.40
C GLN A 236 -18.02 -2.44 -9.01
N SER A 237 -18.40 -3.32 -9.93
CA SER A 237 -19.29 -4.46 -9.65
C SER A 237 -18.67 -5.46 -8.65
N ILE A 238 -17.36 -5.70 -8.74
CA ILE A 238 -16.64 -6.54 -7.78
C ILE A 238 -16.60 -5.87 -6.39
N SER A 239 -16.28 -4.57 -6.32
CA SER A 239 -16.28 -3.79 -5.08
C SER A 239 -17.64 -3.82 -4.37
N ASP A 240 -18.73 -3.67 -5.13
CA ASP A 240 -20.10 -3.73 -4.58
C ASP A 240 -20.45 -5.14 -4.04
N GLY A 241 -19.90 -6.19 -4.66
CA GLY A 241 -20.00 -7.57 -4.19
C GLY A 241 -19.26 -7.86 -2.88
N MET A 242 -18.16 -7.15 -2.62
CA MET A 242 -17.35 -7.25 -1.40
C MET A 242 -18.03 -6.55 -0.21
N VAL A 243 -18.73 -5.43 -0.46
CA VAL A 243 -19.52 -4.70 0.56
C VAL A 243 -20.79 -5.46 0.95
N SER A 244 -21.37 -6.23 0.03
CA SER A 244 -22.61 -7.00 0.25
C SER A 244 -22.38 -8.45 0.71
N GLY A 245 -21.13 -8.87 0.92
CA GLY A 245 -20.77 -10.15 1.54
C GLY A 245 -21.15 -11.39 0.72
N GLY A 246 -21.22 -11.27 -0.61
CA GLY A 246 -21.94 -12.24 -1.43
C GLY A 246 -21.11 -13.29 -2.19
N LYS A 247 -19.99 -12.93 -2.83
CA LYS A 247 -19.28 -13.85 -3.74
C LYS A 247 -17.80 -13.49 -3.91
N GLY A 248 -16.95 -14.28 -3.27
CA GLY A 248 -15.53 -14.40 -3.57
C GLY A 248 -15.24 -15.74 -4.23
N ARG A 249 -14.50 -15.73 -5.33
CA ARG A 249 -13.31 -16.59 -5.51
C ARG A 249 -12.06 -15.70 -5.74
N ARG A 250 -12.16 -14.47 -5.21
CA ARG A 250 -11.23 -13.78 -4.31
C ARG A 250 -11.96 -13.87 -2.97
N ASP A 251 -11.64 -14.84 -2.12
CA ASP A 251 -12.49 -15.13 -0.96
C ASP A 251 -12.35 -14.00 0.08
N PHE A 252 -13.46 -13.31 0.36
CA PHE A 252 -13.66 -12.41 1.51
C PHE A 252 -14.12 -13.23 2.71
#